data_AF-E9HCD5-F1
#
_entry.id   AF-E9HCD5-F1
#
_cell.length_a   1.000
_cell.length_b   1.000
_cell.length_c   1.000
_cell.angle_alpha   90.00
_cell.angle_beta   90.00
_cell.angle_gamma   90.00
#
_symmetry.space_group_name_H-M   'P 1'
#
loop_
_entity.id
_entity.type
_entity.pdbx_description
1 polymer ?
#
loop_
_entity_poly.entity_id
_entity_poly.type
_entity_poly.pdbx_seq_one_letter_code
_entity_poly.pdbx_strand_id
1 'polypeptide(L)'
;MEVDATSRRSKRKKKDKKHRRSKSKSKKSKKKHRKRSRRSSSSSEESQQRPNEKTSPPDLTELDAGCSHQEVVDLVRNTLDSLLATDPILNDLPSAVTLDEVQSLIALEHGQAIHVEIHREDGTSLPVIIRQNATVGQLKRAVERATELSLSRDANQRQRRINWKYVWKTYWLYAHGAKLKDDMATIKDCALSNGDGVSFIKRLKEK
;
A
#
# COMPACT_ATOMS: atom_id res chain seq x y z
N MET A 1 -5.18 46.26 -70.79
CA MET A 1 -4.91 46.87 -69.47
C MET A 1 -4.68 45.71 -68.50
N GLU A 2 -3.57 44.97 -68.53
CA GLU A 2 -2.16 45.36 -68.37
C GLU A 2 -1.92 46.18 -67.10
N VAL A 3 -1.43 45.53 -66.02
CA VAL A 3 -0.04 45.57 -65.49
C VAL A 3 0.04 44.53 -64.32
N ASP A 4 0.85 43.47 -64.35
CA ASP A 4 2.31 43.30 -64.22
C ASP A 4 2.82 43.13 -62.76
N ALA A 5 3.91 42.36 -62.66
CA ALA A 5 4.93 42.28 -61.61
C ALA A 5 4.81 41.28 -60.43
N THR A 6 5.25 40.05 -60.74
CA THR A 6 6.37 39.27 -60.14
C THR A 6 7.13 39.76 -58.86
N SER A 7 7.83 38.79 -58.23
CA SER A 7 8.96 38.89 -57.26
C SER A 7 8.62 38.86 -55.76
N ARG A 8 9.35 38.22 -54.84
CA ARG A 8 10.65 37.51 -54.86
C ARG A 8 10.80 36.70 -53.55
N ARG A 9 11.22 35.44 -53.73
CA ARG A 9 12.21 34.66 -52.94
C ARG A 9 12.98 35.45 -51.88
N SER A 10 12.96 34.96 -50.62
CA SER A 10 14.10 35.16 -49.70
C SER A 10 14.36 33.91 -48.84
N LYS A 11 15.30 33.09 -49.33
CA LYS A 11 16.06 32.12 -48.54
C LYS A 11 17.37 32.81 -48.13
N ARG A 12 17.65 32.96 -46.84
CA ARG A 12 19.01 33.13 -46.27
C ARG A 12 18.96 32.69 -44.80
N LYS A 13 19.48 31.51 -44.45
CA LYS A 13 20.87 31.13 -44.11
C LYS A 13 21.28 31.49 -42.67
N LYS A 14 21.47 30.42 -41.91
CA LYS A 14 22.55 30.14 -40.93
C LYS A 14 22.90 31.22 -39.90
N LYS A 15 22.75 30.85 -38.62
CA LYS A 15 23.86 31.01 -37.67
C LYS A 15 23.88 29.91 -36.63
N ASP A 16 24.91 29.07 -36.74
CA ASP A 16 25.38 28.15 -35.72
C ASP A 16 25.53 28.84 -34.36
N LYS A 17 24.97 28.24 -33.30
CA LYS A 17 25.41 28.52 -31.92
C LYS A 17 25.65 27.21 -31.18
N LYS A 18 26.86 26.69 -31.44
CA LYS A 18 27.50 25.58 -30.76
C LYS A 18 27.96 26.07 -29.38
N HIS A 19 27.25 25.71 -28.30
CA HIS A 19 27.77 25.86 -26.93
C HIS A 19 28.00 24.50 -26.28
N ARG A 20 29.30 24.20 -26.18
CA ARG A 20 30.03 23.50 -25.12
C ARG A 20 29.25 22.54 -24.21
N ARG A 21 29.61 21.25 -24.40
CA ARG A 21 29.75 20.20 -23.39
C ARG A 21 30.13 20.73 -21.99
N SER A 22 29.38 20.33 -20.99
CA SER A 22 29.84 20.16 -19.61
C SER A 22 29.43 18.76 -19.13
N LYS A 23 30.34 17.80 -19.29
CA LYS A 23 30.27 16.49 -18.62
C LYS A 23 30.69 16.68 -17.17
N SER A 24 29.75 16.82 -16.26
CA SER A 24 29.99 16.69 -14.82
C SER A 24 29.95 15.21 -14.44
N LYS A 25 31.11 14.56 -14.51
CA LYS A 25 31.37 13.28 -13.82
C LYS A 25 31.61 13.60 -12.34
N SER A 26 30.64 13.35 -11.47
CA SER A 26 30.87 13.37 -10.01
C SER A 26 30.98 11.95 -9.46
N LYS A 27 32.24 11.59 -9.22
CA LYS A 27 32.81 10.78 -8.13
C LYS A 27 32.00 9.61 -7.57
N LYS A 28 32.49 8.43 -7.97
CA LYS A 28 32.32 7.10 -7.38
C LYS A 28 33.02 7.02 -6.02
N SER A 29 32.27 7.02 -4.92
CA SER A 29 32.79 6.76 -3.57
C SER A 29 32.84 5.25 -3.31
N LYS A 30 33.99 4.63 -3.57
CA LYS A 30 34.32 3.28 -3.07
C LYS A 30 34.62 3.37 -1.57
N LYS A 31 33.82 2.74 -0.71
CA LYS A 31 34.20 2.47 0.69
C LYS A 31 34.31 0.96 0.86
N LYS A 32 35.56 0.46 0.80
CA LYS A 32 35.91 -0.95 1.07
C LYS A 32 36.61 -1.03 2.44
N HIS A 33 36.16 -2.00 3.23
CA HIS A 33 36.82 -2.73 4.33
C HIS A 33 37.82 -2.04 5.25
N ARG A 34 37.52 -2.10 6.54
CA ARG A 34 38.53 -2.42 7.57
C ARG A 34 37.95 -3.43 8.56
N LYS A 35 38.39 -4.68 8.43
CA LYS A 35 38.39 -5.65 9.53
C LYS A 35 39.43 -5.17 10.54
N ARG A 36 39.07 -5.06 11.82
CA ARG A 36 40.04 -5.08 12.92
C ARG A 36 39.60 -6.13 13.92
N SER A 37 40.47 -7.11 14.06
CA SER A 37 40.43 -8.24 14.96
C SER A 37 41.44 -7.97 16.07
N ARG A 38 41.08 -8.42 17.29
CA ARG A 38 41.92 -8.57 18.51
C ARG A 38 42.27 -7.24 19.21
N ARG A 39 42.19 -7.12 20.54
CA ARG A 39 42.70 -8.03 21.57
C ARG A 39 42.06 -7.73 22.94
N SER A 40 42.00 -8.79 23.73
CA SER A 40 41.54 -8.99 25.11
C SER A 40 42.33 -8.25 26.20
N SER A 41 41.62 -7.95 27.30
CA SER A 41 42.08 -7.87 28.70
C SER A 41 40.82 -7.72 29.58
N SER A 42 40.32 -8.77 30.24
CA SER A 42 40.81 -9.33 31.53
C SER A 42 40.63 -8.35 32.69
N SER A 43 39.51 -8.45 33.43
CA SER A 43 39.52 -8.32 34.88
C SER A 43 38.34 -9.09 35.48
N SER A 44 38.72 -9.99 36.36
CA SER A 44 38.02 -10.96 37.20
C SER A 44 36.93 -10.32 38.07
N GLU A 45 35.76 -10.96 38.20
CA GLU A 45 35.34 -11.82 39.33
C GLU A 45 34.59 -11.05 40.43
N GLU A 46 33.28 -11.26 40.51
CA GLU A 46 32.58 -11.41 41.78
C GLU A 46 31.35 -12.31 41.52
N SER A 47 31.42 -13.52 42.06
CA SER A 47 30.34 -14.51 42.02
C SER A 47 29.45 -14.32 43.23
N GLN A 48 28.15 -14.10 43.02
CA GLN A 48 27.13 -14.39 44.03
C GLN A 48 26.03 -15.25 43.41
N GLN A 49 25.97 -16.48 43.93
CA GLN A 49 25.07 -17.56 43.56
C GLN A 49 23.61 -17.14 43.78
N ARG A 50 22.79 -17.22 42.73
CA ARG A 50 21.33 -17.32 42.85
C ARG A 50 20.93 -18.79 42.67
N PRO A 51 20.02 -19.34 43.50
CA PRO A 51 19.57 -20.72 43.37
C PRO A 51 18.86 -20.92 42.02
N ASN A 52 19.25 -21.97 41.33
CA ASN A 52 18.70 -22.36 40.03
C ASN A 52 17.36 -23.06 40.26
N GLU A 53 16.29 -22.28 40.44
CA GLU A 53 14.94 -22.81 40.44
C GLU A 53 14.58 -23.14 38.99
N LYS A 54 14.70 -24.42 38.62
CA LYS A 54 14.08 -24.97 37.43
C LYS A 54 12.56 -24.82 37.59
N THR A 55 12.03 -23.66 37.26
CA THR A 55 10.60 -23.52 36.98
C THR A 55 10.39 -24.24 35.65
N SER A 56 10.02 -25.52 35.74
CA SER A 56 9.40 -26.25 34.65
C SER A 56 8.31 -25.36 34.06
N PRO A 57 8.27 -25.15 32.72
CA PRO A 57 7.12 -24.49 32.12
C PRO A 57 5.86 -25.23 32.58
N PRO A 58 4.80 -24.51 32.98
CA PRO A 58 3.56 -25.15 33.38
C PRO A 58 3.14 -26.09 32.26
N ASP A 59 2.95 -27.34 32.63
CA ASP A 59 2.62 -28.45 31.76
C ASP A 59 1.25 -28.17 31.13
N LEU A 60 1.26 -27.62 29.92
CA LEU A 60 0.08 -27.35 29.10
C LEU A 60 -0.37 -28.60 28.31
N THR A 61 0.01 -29.81 28.74
CA THR A 61 -0.22 -31.04 27.98
C THR A 61 -1.54 -31.76 28.28
N GLU A 62 -2.45 -31.18 29.06
CA GLU A 62 -3.78 -31.77 29.30
C GLU A 62 -4.93 -31.00 28.61
N LEU A 63 -4.69 -30.56 27.37
CA LEU A 63 -5.73 -30.18 26.42
C LEU A 63 -5.50 -30.87 25.06
N ASP A 64 -5.14 -32.15 25.06
CA ASP A 64 -5.26 -32.99 23.86
C ASP A 64 -6.64 -33.67 23.84
N ALA A 65 -7.70 -32.85 23.80
CA ALA A 65 -8.97 -33.34 23.28
C ALA A 65 -8.82 -33.35 21.76
N GLY A 66 -8.97 -34.54 21.16
CA GLY A 66 -8.73 -34.85 19.74
C GLY A 66 -9.61 -34.11 18.73
N CYS A 67 -9.66 -32.79 18.80
CA CYS A 67 -10.27 -31.93 17.82
C CYS A 67 -9.29 -31.73 16.66
N SER A 68 -9.76 -32.00 15.45
CA SER A 68 -9.07 -31.65 14.22
C SER A 68 -8.85 -30.13 14.14
N HIS A 69 -7.79 -29.71 13.43
CA HIS A 69 -7.53 -28.29 13.18
C HIS A 69 -8.76 -27.56 12.62
N GLN A 70 -9.53 -28.24 11.77
CA GLN A 70 -10.74 -27.68 11.18
C GLN A 70 -11.83 -27.43 12.23
N GLU A 71 -12.07 -28.38 13.14
CA GLU A 71 -13.03 -28.20 14.23
C GLU A 71 -12.65 -27.05 15.16
N VAL A 72 -11.35 -26.90 15.47
CA VAL A 72 -10.85 -25.76 16.27
C VAL A 72 -11.08 -24.44 15.53
N VAL A 73 -10.77 -24.39 14.23
CA VAL A 73 -10.98 -23.19 13.41
C VAL A 73 -12.47 -22.84 13.33
N ASP A 74 -13.34 -23.82 13.15
CA ASP A 74 -14.78 -23.60 13.04
C ASP A 74 -15.37 -23.18 14.40
N LEU A 75 -14.90 -23.76 15.51
CA LEU A 75 -15.25 -23.32 16.85
C LEU A 75 -14.85 -21.86 17.08
N VAL A 76 -13.62 -21.48 16.72
CA VAL A 76 -13.15 -20.08 16.87
C VAL A 76 -13.95 -19.13 15.97
N ARG A 77 -14.26 -19.51 14.74
CA ARG A 77 -15.08 -18.67 13.84
C ARG A 77 -16.49 -18.47 14.40
N ASN A 78 -17.14 -19.54 14.81
CA ASN A 78 -18.50 -19.48 15.36
C ASN A 78 -18.57 -18.64 16.65
N THR A 79 -17.56 -18.77 17.53
CA THR A 79 -17.48 -17.96 18.75
C THR A 79 -17.24 -16.48 18.44
N LEU A 80 -16.37 -16.16 17.48
CA LEU A 80 -16.16 -14.79 17.02
C LEU A 80 -17.42 -14.20 16.38
N ASP A 81 -18.09 -14.94 15.49
CA ASP A 81 -19.34 -14.50 14.85
C ASP A 81 -20.44 -14.21 15.90
N SER A 82 -20.54 -15.06 16.92
CA SER A 82 -21.47 -14.85 18.03
C SER A 82 -21.13 -13.60 18.85
N LEU A 83 -19.85 -13.34 19.13
CA LEU A 83 -19.42 -12.14 19.84
C LEU A 83 -19.69 -10.87 19.04
N LEU A 84 -19.35 -10.85 17.74
CA LEU A 84 -19.61 -9.71 16.85
C LEU A 84 -21.10 -9.39 16.71
N ALA A 85 -21.97 -10.40 16.74
CA ALA A 85 -23.42 -10.20 16.67
C ALA A 85 -24.05 -9.76 17.99
N THR A 86 -23.45 -10.11 19.14
CA THR A 86 -24.05 -9.90 20.47
C THR A 86 -23.53 -8.65 21.16
N ASP A 87 -22.25 -8.31 20.97
CA ASP A 87 -21.60 -7.17 21.65
C ASP A 87 -21.98 -5.84 20.95
N PRO A 88 -22.65 -4.90 21.66
CA PRO A 88 -23.01 -3.60 21.10
C PRO A 88 -21.80 -2.76 20.65
N ILE A 89 -20.62 -2.97 21.23
CA ILE A 89 -19.40 -2.22 20.91
C ILE A 89 -18.77 -2.69 19.60
N LEU A 90 -19.02 -3.94 19.19
CA LEU A 90 -18.37 -4.57 18.03
C LEU A 90 -19.29 -4.69 16.81
N ASN A 91 -20.49 -4.10 16.83
CA ASN A 91 -21.46 -4.24 15.74
C ASN A 91 -21.03 -3.57 14.42
N ASP A 92 -20.02 -2.71 14.48
CA ASP A 92 -19.45 -1.97 13.36
C ASP A 92 -18.51 -2.84 12.51
N LEU A 93 -18.11 -4.00 13.02
CA LEU A 93 -17.26 -4.95 12.31
C LEU A 93 -18.07 -5.96 11.50
N PRO A 94 -17.67 -6.26 10.26
CA PRO A 94 -18.31 -7.29 9.44
C PRO A 94 -18.02 -8.70 9.98
N SER A 95 -18.94 -9.66 9.77
CA SER A 95 -18.80 -11.05 10.25
C SER A 95 -17.52 -11.76 9.79
N ALA A 96 -17.05 -11.47 8.57
CA ALA A 96 -15.76 -11.96 8.07
C ALA A 96 -14.65 -10.91 8.22
N VAL A 97 -14.43 -10.39 9.42
CA VAL A 97 -13.43 -9.35 9.67
C VAL A 97 -12.00 -9.85 9.47
N THR A 98 -11.16 -9.01 8.87
CA THR A 98 -9.72 -9.30 8.70
C THR A 98 -8.88 -8.45 9.64
N LEU A 99 -7.69 -8.95 10.02
CA LEU A 99 -6.76 -8.19 10.88
C LEU A 99 -6.37 -6.83 10.25
N ASP A 100 -6.22 -6.77 8.93
CA ASP A 100 -5.86 -5.53 8.22
C ASP A 100 -6.98 -4.47 8.32
N GLU A 101 -8.26 -4.89 8.29
CA GLU A 101 -9.40 -3.98 8.52
C GLU A 101 -9.42 -3.46 9.95
N VAL A 102 -9.28 -4.33 10.94
CA VAL A 102 -9.26 -3.93 12.36
C VAL A 102 -8.11 -2.94 12.60
N GLN A 103 -6.91 -3.23 12.10
CA GLN A 103 -5.78 -2.33 12.20
C GLN A 103 -6.02 -0.99 11.50
N SER A 104 -6.72 -1.01 10.36
CA SER A 104 -7.06 0.21 9.60
C SER A 104 -8.13 1.05 10.31
N LEU A 105 -9.13 0.42 10.93
CA LEU A 105 -10.16 1.08 11.72
C LEU A 105 -9.59 1.70 13.00
N ILE A 106 -8.73 0.97 13.72
CA ILE A 106 -8.00 1.51 14.87
C ILE A 106 -7.16 2.73 14.44
N ALA A 107 -6.46 2.64 13.30
CA ALA A 107 -5.70 3.77 12.78
C ALA A 107 -6.61 4.95 12.37
N LEU A 108 -7.83 4.70 11.90
CA LEU A 108 -8.80 5.75 11.56
C LEU A 108 -9.28 6.47 12.82
N GLU A 109 -9.61 5.73 13.88
CA GLU A 109 -10.02 6.27 15.18
C GLU A 109 -8.93 7.14 15.82
N HIS A 110 -7.66 6.72 15.70
CA HIS A 110 -6.52 7.51 16.15
C HIS A 110 -6.15 8.68 15.22
N GLY A 111 -6.90 8.93 14.15
CA GLY A 111 -6.60 9.99 13.18
C GLY A 111 -5.29 9.77 12.43
N GLN A 112 -4.83 8.53 12.30
CA GLN A 112 -3.63 8.12 11.57
C GLN A 112 -3.94 7.58 10.17
N ALA A 113 -5.20 7.23 9.91
CA ALA A 113 -5.72 6.86 8.61
C ALA A 113 -6.75 7.86 8.09
N ILE A 114 -7.06 7.73 6.81
CA ILE A 114 -8.13 8.46 6.12
C ILE A 114 -9.02 7.47 5.40
N HIS A 115 -10.29 7.84 5.29
CA HIS A 115 -11.25 7.20 4.41
C HIS A 115 -11.15 7.79 3.01
N VAL A 116 -11.12 6.94 1.99
CA VAL A 116 -11.09 7.32 0.59
C VAL A 116 -12.18 6.54 -0.14
N GLU A 117 -13.02 7.24 -0.88
CA GLU A 117 -14.08 6.61 -1.66
C GLU A 117 -13.59 6.31 -3.08
N ILE A 118 -13.54 5.03 -3.46
CA ILE A 118 -13.12 4.63 -4.80
C ILE A 118 -14.33 4.50 -5.71
N HIS A 119 -14.51 5.42 -6.65
CA HIS A 119 -15.60 5.39 -7.61
C HIS A 119 -15.25 4.52 -8.82
N ARG A 120 -16.10 3.52 -9.09
CA ARG A 120 -16.05 2.67 -10.28
C ARG A 120 -16.85 3.27 -11.42
N GLU A 121 -16.61 2.76 -12.63
CA GLU A 121 -17.33 3.19 -13.83
C GLU A 121 -18.82 2.80 -13.79
N ASP A 122 -19.15 1.72 -13.08
CA ASP A 122 -20.52 1.22 -12.92
C ASP A 122 -21.39 2.08 -11.97
N GLY A 123 -20.86 3.22 -11.49
CA GLY A 123 -21.53 4.09 -10.53
C GLY A 123 -21.49 3.60 -9.08
N THR A 124 -20.87 2.45 -8.82
CA THR A 124 -20.63 1.94 -7.47
C THR A 124 -19.40 2.57 -6.84
N SER A 125 -19.45 2.81 -5.53
CA SER A 125 -18.30 3.25 -4.75
C SER A 125 -17.84 2.18 -3.77
N LEU A 126 -16.53 2.12 -3.54
CA LEU A 126 -15.90 1.22 -2.59
C LEU A 126 -15.15 2.03 -1.53
N PRO A 127 -15.55 1.96 -0.25
CA PRO A 127 -14.81 2.60 0.83
C PRO A 127 -13.46 1.92 1.04
N VAL A 128 -12.39 2.70 1.12
CA VAL A 128 -11.03 2.21 1.40
C VAL A 128 -10.39 3.06 2.48
N ILE A 129 -9.94 2.41 3.54
CA ILE A 129 -9.23 3.06 4.64
C ILE A 129 -7.73 2.89 4.41
N ILE A 130 -6.97 3.97 4.51
CA ILE A 130 -5.52 3.95 4.32
C ILE A 130 -4.81 4.90 5.29
N ARG A 131 -3.62 4.50 5.77
CA ARG A 131 -2.77 5.36 6.61
C ARG A 131 -2.36 6.64 5.89
N GLN A 132 -2.31 7.75 6.61
CA GLN A 132 -1.97 9.07 6.06
C GLN A 132 -0.54 9.16 5.49
N ASN A 133 0.40 8.40 6.05
CA ASN A 133 1.79 8.35 5.58
C ASN A 133 2.02 7.29 4.49
N ALA A 134 0.94 6.67 3.99
CA ALA A 134 1.05 5.66 2.96
C ALA A 134 1.45 6.24 1.61
N THR A 135 1.84 5.36 0.69
CA THR A 135 2.11 5.74 -0.71
C THR A 135 0.94 5.39 -1.61
N VAL A 136 0.91 5.96 -2.82
CA VAL A 136 -0.06 5.60 -3.88
C VAL A 136 0.01 4.11 -4.22
N GLY A 137 1.20 3.50 -4.17
CA GLY A 137 1.34 2.05 -4.32
C GLY A 137 0.62 1.25 -3.23
N GLN A 138 0.62 1.74 -2.00
CA GLN A 138 -0.15 1.15 -0.90
C GLN A 138 -1.65 1.41 -1.06
N LEU A 139 -2.07 2.57 -1.58
CA LEU A 139 -3.47 2.84 -1.94
C LEU A 139 -3.98 1.81 -2.94
N LYS A 140 -3.25 1.58 -4.03
CA LYS A 140 -3.62 0.57 -5.02
C LYS A 140 -3.83 -0.80 -4.37
N ARG A 141 -2.89 -1.26 -3.55
CA ARG A 141 -3.01 -2.53 -2.81
C ARG A 141 -4.20 -2.54 -1.85
N ALA A 142 -4.51 -1.42 -1.20
CA ALA A 142 -5.68 -1.30 -0.34
C ALA A 142 -6.98 -1.43 -1.17
N VAL A 143 -7.04 -0.81 -2.36
CA VAL A 143 -8.16 -1.00 -3.30
C VAL A 143 -8.30 -2.47 -3.73
N GLU A 144 -7.18 -3.14 -4.03
CA GLU A 144 -7.18 -4.57 -4.38
C GLU A 144 -7.80 -5.41 -3.25
N ARG A 145 -7.30 -5.23 -2.02
CA ARG A 145 -7.75 -5.97 -0.85
C ARG A 145 -9.21 -5.68 -0.51
N ALA A 146 -9.60 -4.41 -0.46
CA ALA A 146 -10.97 -4.00 -0.15
C ALA A 146 -11.96 -4.56 -1.18
N THR A 147 -11.57 -4.59 -2.46
CA THR A 147 -12.40 -5.17 -3.51
C THR A 147 -12.51 -6.69 -3.38
N GLU A 148 -11.40 -7.40 -3.20
CA GLU A 148 -11.40 -8.86 -3.03
C GLU A 148 -12.25 -9.27 -1.82
N LEU A 149 -12.17 -8.49 -0.75
CA LEU A 149 -12.90 -8.73 0.47
C LEU A 149 -14.40 -8.46 0.31
N SER A 150 -14.77 -7.35 -0.34
CA SER A 150 -16.15 -7.06 -0.73
C SER A 150 -16.72 -8.20 -1.61
N LEU A 151 -15.92 -8.71 -2.54
CA LEU A 151 -16.31 -9.79 -3.43
C LEU A 151 -16.47 -11.14 -2.73
N SER A 152 -15.64 -11.41 -1.72
CA SER A 152 -15.70 -12.63 -0.92
C SER A 152 -16.92 -12.67 -0.01
N ARG A 153 -17.40 -11.50 0.43
CA ARG A 153 -18.59 -11.33 1.27
C ARG A 153 -19.89 -11.35 0.48
N ASP A 154 -19.89 -10.84 -0.75
CA ASP A 154 -21.07 -10.88 -1.62
C ASP A 154 -21.28 -12.30 -2.18
N ALA A 155 -22.34 -12.97 -1.71
CA ALA A 155 -22.71 -14.33 -2.09
C ALA A 155 -22.89 -14.49 -3.61
N ASN A 156 -23.30 -13.42 -4.32
CA ASN A 156 -23.54 -13.46 -5.76
C ASN A 156 -22.26 -13.29 -6.60
N GLN A 157 -21.15 -12.87 -6.00
CA GLN A 157 -19.95 -12.47 -6.74
C GLN A 157 -18.67 -13.21 -6.31
N ARG A 158 -18.76 -14.13 -5.34
CA ARG A 158 -17.64 -14.87 -4.73
C ARG A 158 -16.66 -15.59 -5.69
N GLN A 159 -17.06 -15.86 -6.94
CA GLN A 159 -16.20 -16.52 -7.94
C GLN A 159 -15.56 -15.58 -8.97
N ARG A 160 -15.90 -14.29 -8.96
CA ARG A 160 -15.24 -13.35 -9.86
C ARG A 160 -13.81 -13.15 -9.39
N ARG A 161 -12.87 -13.05 -10.32
CA ARG A 161 -11.48 -12.72 -10.01
C ARG A 161 -11.06 -11.55 -10.87
N ILE A 162 -10.48 -10.52 -10.26
CA ILE A 162 -10.05 -9.31 -10.95
C ILE A 162 -8.57 -9.43 -11.28
N ASN A 163 -8.22 -9.21 -12.55
CA ASN A 163 -6.83 -9.12 -12.96
C ASN A 163 -6.31 -7.70 -12.66
N TRP A 164 -5.87 -7.47 -11.42
CA TRP A 164 -5.34 -6.17 -10.98
C TRP A 164 -4.16 -5.67 -11.80
N LYS A 165 -3.30 -6.58 -12.28
CA LYS A 165 -2.20 -6.22 -13.19
C LYS A 165 -2.72 -5.58 -14.47
N TYR A 166 -3.84 -6.07 -15.01
CA TYR A 166 -4.50 -5.44 -16.16
C TYR A 166 -5.13 -4.10 -15.80
N VAL A 167 -5.83 -4.02 -14.65
CA VAL A 167 -6.47 -2.78 -14.17
C VAL A 167 -5.43 -1.67 -14.02
N TRP A 168 -4.33 -1.92 -13.28
CA TRP A 168 -3.24 -0.96 -13.09
C TRP A 168 -2.37 -0.76 -14.31
N LYS A 169 -2.54 -1.52 -15.39
CA LYS A 169 -1.92 -1.21 -16.68
C LYS A 169 -2.83 -0.31 -17.53
N THR A 170 -4.14 -0.42 -17.35
CA THR A 170 -5.15 0.17 -18.23
C THR A 170 -5.75 1.45 -17.66
N TYR A 171 -5.75 1.63 -16.34
CA TYR A 171 -6.38 2.75 -15.65
C TYR A 171 -5.39 3.51 -14.76
N TRP A 172 -5.61 4.81 -14.60
CA TRP A 172 -5.03 5.64 -13.56
C TRP A 172 -6.06 5.87 -12.47
N LEU A 173 -5.58 6.05 -11.23
CA LEU A 173 -6.38 6.69 -10.19
C LEU A 173 -6.33 8.21 -10.41
N TYR A 174 -7.47 8.86 -10.27
CA TYR A 174 -7.62 10.29 -10.48
C TYR A 174 -8.32 10.92 -9.28
N ALA A 175 -7.72 11.97 -8.76
CA ALA A 175 -8.22 12.71 -7.61
C ALA A 175 -7.83 14.18 -7.78
N HIS A 176 -8.69 15.11 -7.36
CA HIS A 176 -8.39 16.55 -7.31
C HIS A 176 -7.76 17.13 -8.58
N GLY A 177 -8.25 16.71 -9.76
CA GLY A 177 -7.71 17.21 -11.02
C GLY A 177 -6.41 16.52 -11.48
N ALA A 178 -5.80 15.67 -10.66
CA ALA A 178 -4.48 15.07 -10.88
C ALA A 178 -4.54 13.54 -11.02
N LYS A 179 -3.65 13.01 -11.87
CA LYS A 179 -3.47 11.56 -12.07
C LYS A 179 -2.40 11.05 -11.11
N LEU A 180 -2.73 10.05 -10.29
CA LEU A 180 -1.80 9.40 -9.37
C LEU A 180 -0.92 8.40 -10.14
N LYS A 181 0.19 8.90 -10.70
CA LYS A 181 1.11 8.12 -11.55
C LYS A 181 2.26 7.48 -10.79
N ASP A 182 2.78 8.17 -9.79
CA ASP A 182 3.94 7.73 -9.02
C ASP A 182 3.50 6.90 -7.82
N ASP A 183 3.93 5.63 -7.78
CA ASP A 183 3.61 4.71 -6.68
C ASP A 183 4.36 5.03 -5.38
N MET A 184 5.43 5.82 -5.46
CA MET A 184 6.24 6.24 -4.31
C MET A 184 5.75 7.56 -3.71
N ALA A 185 4.91 8.32 -4.42
CA ALA A 185 4.32 9.55 -3.90
C ALA A 185 3.45 9.23 -2.69
N THR A 186 3.53 10.07 -1.66
CA THR A 186 2.70 9.88 -0.47
C THR A 186 1.29 10.40 -0.70
N ILE A 187 0.33 9.87 0.05
CA ILE A 187 -1.08 10.33 0.02
C ILE A 187 -1.17 11.84 0.31
N LYS A 188 -0.34 12.34 1.24
CA LYS A 188 -0.25 13.77 1.57
C LYS A 188 0.22 14.62 0.39
N ASP A 189 1.24 14.16 -0.33
CA ASP A 189 1.76 14.89 -1.51
C ASP A 189 0.75 14.92 -2.67
N CYS A 190 -0.15 13.93 -2.70
CA CYS A 190 -1.22 13.83 -3.68
C CYS A 190 -2.48 14.65 -3.30
N ALA A 191 -2.41 15.42 -2.21
CA ALA A 191 -3.51 16.23 -1.67
C ALA A 191 -4.78 15.43 -1.36
N LEU A 192 -4.65 14.15 -1.02
CA LEU A 192 -5.77 13.32 -0.58
C LEU A 192 -6.05 13.52 0.91
N SER A 193 -7.31 13.74 1.23
CA SER A 193 -7.86 14.00 2.55
C SER A 193 -9.00 13.02 2.89
N ASN A 194 -9.49 13.09 4.12
CA ASN A 194 -10.53 12.18 4.59
C ASN A 194 -11.87 12.46 3.90
N GLY A 195 -12.46 11.41 3.32
CA GLY A 195 -13.71 11.49 2.58
C GLY A 195 -13.54 11.82 1.10
N ASP A 196 -12.31 11.92 0.59
CA ASP A 196 -12.09 12.25 -0.81
C ASP A 196 -12.44 11.10 -1.75
N GLY A 197 -13.02 11.48 -2.89
CA GLY A 197 -13.34 10.58 -4.00
C GLY A 197 -12.16 10.38 -4.95
N VAL A 198 -11.90 9.14 -5.32
CA VAL A 198 -10.89 8.75 -6.31
C VAL A 198 -11.56 7.92 -7.40
N SER A 199 -11.42 8.34 -8.65
CA SER A 199 -12.04 7.68 -9.80
C SER A 199 -11.01 6.99 -10.68
N PHE A 200 -11.44 5.92 -11.35
CA PHE A 200 -10.63 5.29 -12.40
C PHE A 200 -10.74 6.06 -13.72
N ILE A 201 -9.59 6.40 -14.33
CA ILE A 201 -9.55 7.01 -15.67
C ILE A 201 -8.73 6.13 -16.60
N LYS A 202 -9.31 5.78 -17.76
CA LYS A 202 -8.66 4.96 -18.77
C LYS A 202 -7.42 5.64 -19.35
N ARG A 203 -6.35 4.87 -19.53
CA ARG A 203 -5.13 5.33 -20.19
C ARG A 203 -5.35 5.38 -21.70
N LEU A 204 -5.22 6.58 -22.26
CA LEU A 204 -5.06 6.73 -23.70
C LEU A 204 -3.68 6.18 -24.06
N LYS A 205 -3.63 5.18 -24.93
CA LYS A 205 -2.38 4.71 -25.51
C LYS A 205 -1.99 5.70 -26.60
N GLU A 206 -0.78 6.25 -26.56
CA GLU A 206 -0.19 6.84 -27.77
C GLU A 206 -0.07 5.73 -28.82
N LYS A 207 -0.55 6.02 -30.02
CA LYS A 207 -0.49 5.15 -31.19
C LYS A 207 0.89 5.23 -31.84
#